data_AF-A0A2E4CI19-F1
#
_entry.id   AF-A0A2E4CI19-F1
#
_cell.length_a   1.000
_cell.length_b   1.000
_cell.length_c   1.000
_cell.angle_alpha   90.00
_cell.angle_beta   90.00
_cell.angle_gamma   90.00
#
_symmetry.space_group_name_H-M   'P 1'
#
loop_
_entity.id
_entity.type
_entity.pdbx_description
1 polymer ?
#
loop_
_entity_poly.entity_id
_entity_poly.type
_entity_poly.pdbx_seq_one_letter_code
_entity_poly.pdbx_strand_id
1 'polypeptide(L)'
;MPYDDTLIVDHIKQTHSTGLLSEREKHLIGLAVTMTRGCQVCTRNRVEKARSNGLTDDELNALIAVASAVNSGVTAATARVAFGMIEEEAAAECGDVCSTNPQ
;
A
#
# COMPACT_ATOMS: atom_id res chain seq x y z
N MET A 1 15.95 2.81 -27.30
CA MET A 1 14.71 2.12 -27.70
C MET A 1 13.65 2.45 -26.66
N PRO A 2 12.41 2.77 -27.05
CA PRO A 2 11.31 2.91 -26.10
C PRO A 2 11.07 1.58 -25.38
N TYR A 3 10.64 1.66 -24.13
CA TYR A 3 10.29 0.49 -23.32
C TYR A 3 9.03 -0.16 -23.89
N ASP A 4 9.06 -1.48 -24.09
CA ASP A 4 7.88 -2.27 -24.47
C ASP A 4 7.06 -2.61 -23.22
N ASP A 5 5.91 -1.98 -23.06
CA ASP A 5 5.01 -2.14 -21.92
C ASP A 5 3.83 -3.10 -22.19
N THR A 6 3.82 -3.80 -23.32
CA THR A 6 2.68 -4.62 -23.77
C THR A 6 2.26 -5.64 -22.72
N LEU A 7 3.24 -6.33 -22.11
CA LEU A 7 2.98 -7.33 -21.06
C LEU A 7 2.32 -6.72 -19.81
N ILE A 8 2.71 -5.51 -19.43
CA ILE A 8 2.13 -4.81 -18.27
C ILE A 8 0.70 -4.40 -18.59
N VAL A 9 0.47 -3.82 -19.76
CA VAL A 9 -0.84 -3.37 -20.21
C VAL A 9 -1.81 -4.55 -20.30
N ASP A 10 -1.38 -5.68 -20.83
CA ASP A 10 -2.22 -6.86 -20.97
C ASP A 10 -2.55 -7.49 -19.62
N HIS A 11 -1.59 -7.52 -18.68
CA HIS A 11 -1.86 -7.98 -17.32
C HIS A 11 -2.86 -7.08 -16.59
N ILE A 12 -2.75 -5.75 -16.75
CA ILE A 12 -3.73 -4.80 -16.21
C ILE A 12 -5.13 -5.06 -16.79
N LYS A 13 -5.25 -5.27 -18.10
CA LYS A 13 -6.54 -5.60 -18.72
C LYS A 13 -7.10 -6.91 -18.17
N GLN A 14 -6.31 -7.96 -18.12
CA GLN A 14 -6.73 -9.28 -17.66
C GLN A 14 -7.28 -9.22 -16.22
N THR A 15 -6.57 -8.54 -15.32
CA THR A 15 -6.98 -8.42 -13.91
C THR A 15 -8.23 -7.55 -13.73
N HIS A 16 -8.43 -6.52 -14.56
CA HIS A 16 -9.66 -5.72 -14.56
C HIS A 16 -10.88 -6.48 -15.12
N SER A 17 -10.68 -7.49 -15.97
CA SER A 17 -11.78 -8.28 -16.56
C SER A 17 -12.47 -9.24 -15.59
N THR A 18 -12.07 -9.31 -14.32
CA THR A 18 -12.74 -10.16 -13.33
C THR A 18 -14.21 -9.76 -13.14
N GLY A 19 -15.12 -10.73 -13.18
CA GLY A 19 -16.54 -10.54 -12.88
C GLY A 19 -16.89 -10.65 -11.40
N LEU A 20 -15.91 -10.97 -10.54
CA LEU A 20 -16.13 -11.18 -9.10
C LEU A 20 -16.20 -9.86 -8.31
N LEU A 21 -15.73 -8.76 -8.90
CA LEU A 21 -15.80 -7.43 -8.34
C LEU A 21 -16.57 -6.53 -9.32
N SER A 22 -17.42 -5.69 -8.78
CA SER A 22 -18.05 -4.59 -9.50
C SER A 22 -17.02 -3.55 -9.94
N GLU A 23 -17.35 -2.77 -10.97
CA GLU A 23 -16.51 -1.64 -11.40
C GLU A 23 -16.28 -0.64 -10.27
N ARG A 24 -17.30 -0.40 -9.45
CA ARG A 24 -17.20 0.43 -8.24
C ARG A 24 -16.08 -0.06 -7.32
N GLU A 25 -16.09 -1.34 -6.97
CA GLU A 25 -15.07 -1.93 -6.08
C GLU A 25 -13.66 -1.82 -6.68
N LYS A 26 -13.50 -2.12 -7.98
CA LYS A 26 -12.21 -1.99 -8.69
C LYS A 26 -11.69 -0.55 -8.70
N HIS A 27 -12.58 0.43 -8.81
CA HIS A 27 -12.21 1.85 -8.72
C HIS A 27 -11.75 2.23 -7.31
N LEU A 28 -12.53 1.90 -6.28
CA LEU A 28 -12.20 2.21 -4.89
C LEU A 28 -10.88 1.56 -4.46
N ILE A 29 -10.70 0.27 -4.73
CA ILE A 29 -9.46 -0.47 -4.42
C ILE A 29 -8.27 0.17 -5.12
N GLY A 30 -8.37 0.41 -6.43
CA GLY A 30 -7.24 0.93 -7.17
C GLY A 30 -6.91 2.38 -6.85
N LEU A 31 -7.90 3.21 -6.50
CA LEU A 31 -7.66 4.55 -5.97
C LEU A 31 -6.90 4.48 -4.64
N ALA A 32 -7.31 3.62 -3.70
CA ALA A 32 -6.60 3.44 -2.43
C ALA A 32 -5.12 3.04 -2.65
N VAL A 33 -4.87 2.13 -3.59
CA VAL A 33 -3.50 1.72 -3.95
C VAL A 33 -2.69 2.86 -4.56
N THR A 34 -3.23 3.62 -5.53
CA THR A 34 -2.46 4.70 -6.16
C THR A 34 -2.20 5.87 -5.22
N MET A 35 -3.14 6.17 -4.31
CA MET A 35 -2.97 7.22 -3.29
C MET A 35 -1.88 6.85 -2.29
N THR A 36 -1.90 5.63 -1.74
CA THR A 36 -0.91 5.17 -0.75
C THR A 36 0.49 4.97 -1.35
N ARG A 37 0.58 4.67 -2.66
CA ARG A 37 1.85 4.64 -3.40
C ARG A 37 2.32 6.01 -3.90
N GLY A 38 1.48 7.05 -3.83
CA GLY A 38 1.84 8.41 -4.24
C GLY A 38 1.94 8.64 -5.75
N CYS A 39 1.38 7.77 -6.60
CA CYS A 39 1.41 7.98 -8.06
C CYS A 39 0.36 9.01 -8.50
N GLN A 40 0.75 10.28 -8.66
CA GLN A 40 -0.17 11.36 -9.00
C GLN A 40 -0.89 11.16 -10.34
N VAL A 41 -0.18 10.73 -11.38
CA VAL A 41 -0.76 10.47 -12.72
C VAL A 41 -1.77 9.32 -12.66
N CYS A 42 -1.42 8.24 -11.94
CA CYS A 42 -2.30 7.09 -11.78
C CYS A 42 -3.58 7.47 -11.01
N THR A 43 -3.42 8.23 -9.92
CA THR A 43 -4.53 8.71 -9.10
C THR A 43 -5.46 9.61 -9.90
N ARG A 44 -4.94 10.62 -10.63
CA ARG A 44 -5.75 11.48 -11.50
C ARG A 44 -6.58 10.66 -12.50
N ASN A 45 -5.92 9.79 -13.26
CA ASN A 45 -6.59 8.97 -14.27
C ASN A 45 -7.66 8.04 -13.67
N ARG A 46 -7.47 7.57 -12.43
CA ARG A 46 -8.46 6.75 -11.73
C ARG A 46 -9.62 7.55 -11.16
N VAL A 47 -9.39 8.78 -10.69
CA VAL A 47 -10.47 9.69 -10.25
C VAL A 47 -11.40 10.00 -11.41
N GLU A 48 -10.85 10.32 -12.58
CA GLU A 48 -11.63 10.56 -13.79
C GLU A 48 -12.51 9.36 -14.15
N LYS A 49 -11.92 8.15 -14.19
CA LYS A 49 -12.67 6.91 -14.48
C LYS A 49 -13.72 6.58 -13.41
N ALA A 50 -13.42 6.80 -12.14
CA ALA A 50 -14.35 6.56 -11.04
C ALA A 50 -15.59 7.46 -11.16
N ARG A 51 -15.39 8.76 -11.42
CA ARG A 51 -16.47 9.72 -11.65
C ARG A 51 -17.30 9.37 -12.88
N SER A 52 -16.66 8.96 -13.98
CA SER A 52 -17.37 8.48 -15.18
C SER A 52 -18.20 7.21 -14.93
N ASN A 53 -17.86 6.42 -13.90
CA ASN A 53 -18.63 5.27 -13.44
C ASN A 53 -19.65 5.62 -12.33
N GLY A 54 -19.90 6.91 -12.10
CA GLY A 54 -20.93 7.40 -11.19
C GLY A 54 -20.53 7.51 -9.72
N LEU A 55 -19.24 7.37 -9.38
CA LEU A 55 -18.79 7.66 -8.01
C LEU A 55 -18.89 9.15 -7.73
N THR A 56 -19.48 9.51 -6.59
CA THR A 56 -19.64 10.91 -6.17
C THR A 56 -18.39 11.41 -5.44
N ASP A 57 -18.24 12.73 -5.36
CA ASP A 57 -17.14 13.33 -4.59
C ASP A 57 -17.23 13.01 -3.10
N ASP A 58 -18.44 12.83 -2.54
CA ASP A 58 -18.63 12.39 -1.16
C ASP A 58 -18.08 10.97 -0.93
N GLU A 59 -18.31 10.06 -1.88
CA GLU A 59 -17.79 8.69 -1.82
C GLU A 59 -16.26 8.67 -1.98
N LEU A 60 -15.71 9.53 -2.84
CA LEU A 60 -14.26 9.69 -2.99
C LEU A 60 -13.62 10.28 -1.73
N ASN A 61 -14.26 11.27 -1.08
CA ASN A 61 -13.81 11.83 0.18
C ASN A 61 -13.85 10.78 1.31
N ALA A 62 -14.91 9.97 1.38
CA ALA A 62 -14.99 8.85 2.32
C ALA A 62 -13.86 7.84 2.09
N LEU A 63 -13.57 7.49 0.82
CA LEU A 63 -12.44 6.63 0.47
C LEU A 63 -11.11 7.22 0.93
N ILE A 64 -10.86 8.51 0.70
CA ILE A 64 -9.64 9.21 1.12
C ILE A 64 -9.49 9.13 2.64
N ALA A 65 -10.55 9.38 3.40
CA ALA A 65 -10.52 9.29 4.86
C ALA A 65 -10.14 7.89 5.36
N VAL A 66 -10.78 6.84 4.80
CA VAL A 66 -10.49 5.44 5.15
C VAL A 66 -9.05 5.07 4.77
N ALA A 67 -8.63 5.35 3.54
CA ALA A 67 -7.28 5.02 3.06
C ALA A 67 -6.19 5.74 3.87
N SER A 68 -6.43 7.01 4.23
CA SER A 68 -5.50 7.81 5.04
C SER A 68 -5.37 7.25 6.45
N ALA A 69 -6.48 6.90 7.11
CA ALA A 69 -6.47 6.31 8.44
C ALA A 69 -5.72 4.98 8.47
N VAL A 70 -5.99 4.09 7.51
CA VAL A 70 -5.30 2.80 7.39
C VAL A 70 -3.80 3.02 7.15
N ASN A 71 -3.43 3.89 6.21
CA ASN A 71 -2.02 4.15 5.89
C ASN A 71 -1.25 4.78 7.06
N SER A 72 -1.91 5.67 7.83
CA SER A 72 -1.36 6.22 9.08
C SER A 72 -1.11 5.12 10.11
N GLY A 73 -2.08 4.21 10.30
CA GLY A 73 -1.95 3.06 11.19
C GLY A 73 -0.78 2.14 10.80
N VAL A 74 -0.65 1.81 9.51
CA VAL A 74 0.46 0.99 8.99
C VAL A 74 1.81 1.66 9.26
N THR A 75 1.91 2.98 9.04
CA THR A 75 3.13 3.74 9.32
C THR A 75 3.53 3.62 10.79
N ALA A 76 2.58 3.86 11.69
CA ALA A 76 2.83 3.82 13.12
C ALA A 76 3.15 2.39 13.62
N ALA A 77 2.45 1.36 13.12
CA ALA A 77 2.71 -0.03 13.48
C ALA A 77 4.10 -0.48 13.01
N THR A 78 4.45 -0.20 11.76
CA THR A 78 5.75 -0.55 11.17
C THR A 78 6.90 0.06 11.96
N ALA A 79 6.80 1.35 12.32
CA ALA A 79 7.82 2.02 13.11
C ALA A 79 7.99 1.38 14.51
N ARG A 80 6.89 1.05 15.19
CA ARG A 80 6.95 0.39 16.51
C ARG A 80 7.59 -0.99 16.46
N VAL A 81 7.29 -1.78 15.43
CA VAL A 81 7.94 -3.08 15.22
C VAL A 81 9.45 -2.89 15.06
N ALA A 82 9.88 -1.90 14.26
CA ALA A 82 11.31 -1.61 14.09
C ALA A 82 11.99 -1.19 15.41
N PHE A 83 11.32 -0.39 16.25
CA PHE A 83 11.85 -0.06 17.58
C PHE A 83 11.99 -1.29 18.48
N GLY A 84 10.98 -2.16 18.50
CA GLY A 84 11.04 -3.43 19.24
C GLY A 84 12.20 -4.31 18.78
N MET A 85 12.47 -4.40 17.47
CA MET A 85 13.61 -5.15 16.94
C MET A 85 14.96 -4.61 17.43
N ILE A 86 15.12 -3.28 17.48
CA ILE A 86 16.35 -2.65 17.99
C ILE A 86 16.50 -2.92 19.50
N GLU A 87 15.42 -2.83 20.26
CA GLU A 87 15.42 -3.11 21.70
C GLU A 87 15.75 -4.58 21.99
N GLU A 88 15.19 -5.52 21.22
CA GLU A 88 15.51 -6.96 21.31
C GLU A 88 16.98 -7.25 20.98
N GLU A 89 17.52 -6.64 19.92
CA GLU A 89 18.95 -6.76 19.57
C GLU A 89 19.86 -6.19 20.65
N ALA A 90 19.50 -5.04 21.23
CA ALA A 90 20.25 -4.43 22.33
C ALA A 90 20.18 -5.24 23.64
N ALA A 91 19.07 -5.96 23.87
CA ALA A 91 18.88 -6.83 25.02
C ALA A 91 19.53 -8.22 24.85
N ALA A 92 19.99 -8.56 23.64
CA ALA A 92 20.70 -9.81 23.39
C ALA A 92 22.13 -9.73 23.97
N GLU A 93 22.31 -10.23 25.19
CA GLU A 93 23.64 -10.42 25.77
C GLU A 93 24.38 -11.62 25.13
N CYS A 94 25.69 -11.43 24.89
CA CYS A 94 26.63 -12.50 24.54
C CYS A 94 26.65 -13.55 25.66
N GLY A 95 26.49 -14.84 25.33
CA GLY A 95 26.69 -15.94 26.29
C GLY A 95 28.15 -16.04 26.76
N ASP A 96 28.40 -16.90 27.76
CA ASP A 96 29.71 -17.12 28.43
C ASP A 96 30.93 -17.22 27.51
N VAL A 97 30.74 -17.62 26.25
CA VAL A 97 31.76 -17.62 25.20
C VAL A 97 32.41 -16.25 24.93
N CYS A 98 31.79 -15.13 25.32
CA CYS A 98 32.35 -13.78 25.17
C CYS A 98 32.66 -13.07 26.49
N SER A 99 32.47 -13.74 27.63
CA SER A 99 32.79 -13.16 28.94
C SER A 99 34.31 -13.08 29.09
N THR A 100 34.83 -11.93 29.58
CA THR A 100 36.24 -11.83 30.01
C THR A 100 36.47 -12.52 31.35
N ASN A 101 35.42 -13.07 31.98
CA ASN A 101 35.49 -13.88 33.18
C ASN A 101 34.36 -14.95 33.19
N PRO A 102 34.47 -16.01 32.37
CA PRO A 102 33.51 -17.11 32.39
C PRO A 102 33.65 -17.93 33.69
N GLN A 103 32.54 -18.38 34.27
CA GLN A 103 32.53 -19.25 35.47
C GLN A 103 32.83 -20.72 35.13
#